data_AF-A0A9W7ZW77-F1
#
_entry.id   AF-A0A9W7ZW77-F1
#
_cell.length_a   1.000
_cell.length_b   1.000
_cell.length_c   1.000
_cell.angle_alpha   90.00
_cell.angle_beta   90.00
_cell.angle_gamma   90.00
#
_symmetry.space_group_name_H-M   'P 1'
#
loop_
_entity.id
_entity.type
_entity.pdbx_description
1 polymer ?
#
loop_
_entity_poly.entity_id
_entity_poly.type
_entity_poly.pdbx_seq_one_letter_code
_entity_poly.pdbx_strand_id
1 'polypeptide(L)'
;MERKAAELAETQRKNASLLQDQLEIFKSNLHQFARKYAKEIRTDPRFRMQFQRMCQIAGVDPLVYKDKDKGKHSNEIIEDDIKRAIKQLQPLGGGYQVITLGSRKMVQSAPREMNKDQTNLLVLAQDNGYFTVRLVEEKYRWNHDRIQNSLDAMLRDGLVWLDDQIRPNQYWVPAYFFS
;
A
#
# COMPACT_ATOMS: atom_id res chain seq x y z
N MET A 1 38.78 20.65 -43.29
CA MET A 1 37.55 20.10 -42.68
C MET A 1 37.82 19.36 -41.37
N GLU A 2 38.89 18.58 -41.28
CA GLU A 2 39.21 17.78 -40.07
C GLU A 2 39.45 18.59 -38.78
N ARG A 3 40.11 19.76 -38.85
CA ARG A 3 40.35 20.60 -37.66
C ARG A 3 39.06 21.13 -37.01
N LYS A 4 38.06 21.54 -37.80
CA LYS A 4 36.76 21.99 -37.28
C LYS A 4 35.97 20.84 -36.62
N ALA A 5 36.09 19.62 -37.17
CA ALA A 5 35.45 18.44 -36.58
C ALA A 5 36.07 18.07 -35.23
N ALA A 6 37.40 18.18 -35.11
CA ALA A 6 38.11 17.94 -33.85
C ALA A 6 37.72 18.97 -32.76
N GLU A 7 37.64 20.25 -33.11
CA GLU A 7 37.26 21.33 -32.19
C GLU A 7 35.80 21.23 -31.72
N LEU A 8 34.88 20.83 -32.61
CA LEU A 8 33.49 20.57 -32.26
C LEU A 8 33.35 19.36 -31.31
N ALA A 9 34.09 18.28 -31.57
CA ALA A 9 34.11 17.09 -30.71
C ALA A 9 34.69 17.41 -29.32
N GLU A 10 35.73 18.24 -29.25
CA GLU A 10 36.29 18.71 -27.98
C GLU A 10 35.31 19.58 -27.19
N THR A 11 34.59 20.47 -27.87
CA THR A 11 33.55 21.33 -27.26
C THR A 11 32.40 20.48 -26.73
N GLN A 12 31.94 19.47 -27.49
CA GLN A 12 30.90 18.55 -27.04
C GLN A 12 31.34 17.74 -25.81
N ARG A 13 32.60 17.29 -25.77
CA ARG A 13 33.16 16.59 -24.60
C ARG A 13 33.21 17.48 -23.37
N LYS A 14 33.66 18.73 -23.51
CA LYS A 14 33.67 19.73 -22.42
C LYS A 14 32.25 20.00 -21.88
N ASN A 15 31.28 20.16 -22.76
CA ASN A 15 29.88 20.37 -22.37
C ASN A 15 29.28 19.15 -21.66
N ALA A 16 29.56 17.94 -22.14
CA ALA A 16 29.10 16.71 -21.49
C ALA A 16 29.73 16.52 -20.09
N SER A 17 31.01 16.83 -19.94
CA SER A 17 31.69 16.83 -18.62
C SER A 17 31.05 17.81 -17.67
N LEU A 18 30.80 19.05 -18.11
CA LEU A 18 30.17 20.08 -17.28
C LEU A 18 28.77 19.66 -16.81
N LEU A 19 27.99 19.01 -17.68
CA LEU A 19 26.67 18.50 -17.33
C LEU A 19 26.74 17.37 -16.30
N GLN A 20 27.74 16.49 -16.39
CA GLN A 20 27.99 15.45 -15.38
C GLN A 20 28.32 16.08 -14.02
N ASP A 21 29.19 17.08 -13.99
CA ASP A 21 29.57 17.79 -12.75
C ASP A 21 28.34 18.48 -12.10
N GLN A 22 27.50 19.12 -12.92
CA GLN A 22 26.25 19.74 -12.46
C GLN A 22 25.27 18.71 -11.88
N LEU A 23 25.16 17.53 -12.50
CA LEU A 23 24.31 16.45 -11.98
C LEU A 23 24.82 15.92 -10.63
N GLU A 24 26.14 15.79 -10.44
CA GLU A 24 26.72 15.35 -9.17
C GLU A 24 26.51 16.39 -8.06
N ILE A 25 26.70 17.68 -8.35
CA ILE A 25 26.38 18.76 -7.41
C ILE A 25 24.89 18.73 -7.05
N PHE A 26 24.02 18.57 -8.05
CA PHE A 26 22.58 18.49 -7.82
C PHE A 26 22.20 17.30 -6.92
N LYS A 27 22.76 16.11 -7.18
CA LYS A 27 22.56 14.94 -6.32
C LYS A 27 23.01 15.21 -4.88
N SER A 28 24.17 15.85 -4.68
CA SER A 28 24.67 16.18 -3.34
C SER A 28 23.74 17.15 -2.60
N ASN A 29 23.26 18.18 -3.28
CA ASN A 29 22.30 19.14 -2.71
C ASN A 29 20.97 18.46 -2.35
N LEU A 30 20.50 17.58 -3.22
CA LEU A 30 19.29 16.80 -2.98
C LEU A 30 19.46 15.86 -1.78
N HIS A 31 20.68 15.37 -1.49
CA HIS A 31 21.00 14.57 -0.28
C HIS A 31 20.92 15.41 0.97
N GLN A 32 21.50 16.60 0.94
CA GLN A 32 21.42 17.53 2.06
C GLN A 32 19.99 17.97 2.33
N PHE A 33 19.20 18.22 1.27
CA PHE A 33 17.80 18.56 1.38
C PHE A 33 16.99 17.43 2.03
N ALA A 34 17.15 16.20 1.53
CA ALA A 34 16.45 15.02 2.06
C ALA A 34 16.77 14.81 3.55
N ARG A 35 18.05 14.94 3.94
CA ARG A 35 18.50 14.83 5.34
C ARG A 35 17.91 15.93 6.22
N LYS A 36 17.98 17.18 5.77
CA LYS A 36 17.51 18.34 6.52
C LYS A 36 16.00 18.31 6.78
N TYR A 37 15.22 17.92 5.77
CA TYR A 37 13.76 17.92 5.84
C TYR A 37 13.18 16.51 6.02
N ALA A 38 13.97 15.53 6.46
CA ALA A 38 13.55 14.12 6.58
C ALA A 38 12.24 13.97 7.38
N LYS A 39 12.09 14.74 8.47
CA LYS A 39 10.87 14.74 9.29
C LYS A 39 9.66 15.23 8.51
N GLU A 40 9.76 16.36 7.81
CA GLU A 40 8.67 16.92 7.00
C GLU A 40 8.34 16.04 5.80
N ILE A 41 9.35 15.47 5.12
CA ILE A 41 9.15 14.46 4.07
C ILE A 41 8.39 13.26 4.63
N ARG A 42 8.56 12.91 5.92
CA ARG A 42 7.85 11.80 6.58
C ARG A 42 6.46 12.19 7.11
N THR A 43 6.22 13.43 7.51
CA THR A 43 4.96 13.83 8.16
C THR A 43 4.00 14.58 7.24
N ASP A 44 4.49 15.26 6.19
CA ASP A 44 3.68 16.04 5.26
C ASP A 44 3.57 15.34 3.89
N PRO A 45 2.39 14.80 3.54
CA PRO A 45 2.17 14.14 2.25
C PRO A 45 2.34 15.04 1.04
N ARG A 46 1.98 16.33 1.13
CA ARG A 46 2.10 17.28 0.02
C ARG A 46 3.57 17.58 -0.24
N PHE A 47 4.33 17.80 0.82
CA PHE A 47 5.77 18.04 0.73
C PHE A 47 6.51 16.83 0.19
N ARG A 48 6.17 15.61 0.64
CA ARG A 48 6.71 14.37 0.08
C ARG A 48 6.47 14.24 -1.42
N MET A 49 5.24 14.50 -1.89
CA MET A 49 4.93 14.43 -3.32
C MET A 49 5.75 15.43 -4.15
N GLN A 50 5.93 16.66 -3.64
CA GLN A 50 6.75 17.66 -4.31
C GLN A 50 8.22 17.22 -4.38
N PHE A 51 8.75 16.68 -3.28
CA PHE A 51 10.11 16.13 -3.23
C PHE A 51 10.28 14.96 -4.21
N GLN A 52 9.37 13.98 -4.21
CA GLN A 52 9.40 12.85 -5.13
C GLN A 52 9.32 13.29 -6.60
N ARG A 53 8.50 14.30 -6.91
CA ARG A 53 8.41 14.87 -8.27
C ARG A 53 9.71 15.53 -8.70
N MET A 54 10.37 16.24 -7.80
CA MET A 54 11.70 16.82 -8.07
C MET A 54 12.73 15.73 -8.36
N CYS A 55 12.75 14.65 -7.57
CA CYS A 55 13.63 13.51 -7.81
C CYS A 55 13.37 12.84 -9.17
N GLN A 56 12.11 12.63 -9.55
CA GLN A 56 11.74 12.07 -10.85
C GLN A 56 12.17 12.93 -12.04
N ILE A 57 11.98 14.25 -11.97
CA ILE A 57 12.39 15.18 -13.04
C ILE A 57 13.90 15.14 -13.23
N ALA A 58 14.66 15.01 -12.14
CA ALA A 58 16.11 14.92 -12.17
C ALA A 58 16.66 13.53 -12.53
N GLY A 59 15.80 12.53 -12.72
CA GLY A 59 16.22 11.14 -12.96
C GLY A 59 16.93 10.51 -11.75
N VAL A 60 16.66 11.01 -10.54
CA VAL A 60 17.22 10.50 -9.29
C VAL A 60 16.17 9.67 -8.58
N ASP A 61 16.51 8.45 -8.18
CA ASP A 61 15.58 7.62 -7.41
C ASP A 61 15.45 8.17 -5.96
N PRO A 62 14.26 8.60 -5.53
CA PRO A 62 14.04 9.08 -4.16
C PRO A 62 14.26 7.99 -3.10
N LEU A 63 14.28 6.70 -3.46
CA LEU A 63 14.52 5.56 -2.57
C LEU A 63 16.01 5.27 -2.32
N VAL A 64 16.92 5.90 -3.08
CA VAL A 64 18.37 5.67 -3.00
C VAL A 64 19.05 6.53 -1.92
N TYR A 65 18.32 7.49 -1.32
CA TYR A 65 18.78 8.31 -0.18
C TYR A 65 18.85 7.49 1.12
N LYS A 66 19.64 6.41 1.09
CA LYS A 66 20.06 5.65 2.25
C LYS A 66 21.28 6.35 2.85
N ASP A 67 21.13 6.86 4.06
CA ASP A 67 22.28 7.18 4.90
C ASP A 67 23.16 5.93 5.04
N LYS A 68 24.40 6.00 4.55
CA LYS A 68 25.42 4.96 4.75
C LYS A 68 25.89 4.88 6.21
N ASP A 69 25.54 5.87 7.04
CA ASP A 69 25.83 5.90 8.47
C ASP A 69 24.58 5.56 9.28
N LYS A 70 24.33 4.25 9.43
CA LYS A 70 23.76 3.55 10.59
C LYS A 70 23.10 2.27 10.11
N GLY A 71 23.69 1.14 10.51
CA GLY A 71 22.99 -0.13 10.48
C GLY A 71 21.66 -0.01 11.24
N LYS A 72 20.60 -0.54 10.62
CA LYS A 72 19.25 -0.72 11.18
C LYS A 72 18.42 0.58 11.28
N HIS A 73 17.22 0.52 10.67
CA HIS A 73 16.14 1.52 10.52
C HIS A 73 16.20 2.37 9.24
N SER A 74 15.15 2.47 8.41
CA SER A 74 13.98 1.62 8.13
C SER A 74 13.34 2.24 6.91
N ASN A 75 13.08 1.44 5.87
CA ASN A 75 12.13 1.79 4.81
C ASN A 75 10.73 1.70 5.44
N GLU A 76 10.41 2.63 6.35
CA GLU A 76 9.19 2.60 7.16
C GLU A 76 8.00 2.87 6.22
N ILE A 77 7.43 1.79 5.69
CA ILE A 77 6.22 1.82 4.87
C ILE A 77 5.09 2.37 5.76
N ILE A 78 4.57 3.54 5.44
CA ILE A 78 3.42 4.13 6.16
C ILE A 78 2.11 3.87 5.42
N GLU A 79 0.97 4.06 6.09
CA GLU A 79 -0.37 3.77 5.53
C GLU A 79 -0.61 4.43 4.17
N ASP A 80 -0.05 5.62 3.94
CA ASP A 80 -0.15 6.35 2.68
C ASP A 80 0.65 5.70 1.53
N ASP A 81 1.77 5.03 1.83
CA ASP A 81 2.51 4.25 0.84
C ASP A 81 1.71 3.01 0.42
N ILE A 82 1.05 2.35 1.37
CA ILE A 82 0.16 1.20 1.11
C ILE A 82 -1.01 1.64 0.22
N LYS A 83 -1.69 2.74 0.55
CA LYS A 83 -2.80 3.26 -0.26
C LYS A 83 -2.40 3.60 -1.69
N ARG A 84 -1.24 4.24 -1.87
CA ARG A 84 -0.71 4.59 -3.19
C ARG A 84 -0.32 3.36 -3.99
N ALA A 85 0.35 2.40 -3.37
CA ALA A 85 0.70 1.12 -4.01
C ALA A 85 -0.55 0.40 -4.51
N ILE A 86 -1.60 0.31 -3.67
CA ILE A 86 -2.87 -0.31 -4.07
C ILE A 86 -3.52 0.43 -5.24
N LYS A 87 -3.51 1.77 -5.23
CA LYS A 87 -4.03 2.57 -6.35
C LYS A 87 -3.26 2.33 -7.65
N GLN A 88 -1.96 2.08 -7.57
CA GLN A 88 -1.14 1.72 -8.74
C GLN A 88 -1.39 0.28 -9.22
N LEU A 89 -1.83 -0.63 -8.35
CA LEU A 89 -2.19 -1.99 -8.71
C LEU A 89 -3.60 -2.09 -9.32
N GLN A 90 -4.51 -1.14 -9.04
CA GLN A 90 -5.88 -1.13 -9.58
C GLN A 90 -5.97 -1.35 -11.11
N PRO A 91 -5.17 -0.68 -11.97
CA PRO A 91 -5.20 -0.88 -13.41
C PRO A 91 -4.77 -2.28 -13.87
N LEU A 92 -4.05 -3.03 -13.05
CA LEU A 92 -3.61 -4.39 -13.38
C LEU A 92 -4.76 -5.42 -13.26
N GLY A 93 -5.94 -4.99 -12.83
CA GLY A 93 -7.06 -5.88 -12.53
C GLY A 93 -6.84 -6.61 -11.20
N GLY A 94 -7.63 -7.66 -10.94
CA GLY A 94 -7.50 -8.45 -9.71
C GLY A 94 -8.14 -7.84 -8.46
N GLY A 95 -8.89 -6.73 -8.57
CA GLY A 95 -9.73 -6.24 -7.47
C GLY A 95 -8.96 -5.65 -6.27
N TYR A 96 -7.76 -5.10 -6.50
CA TYR A 96 -6.99 -4.42 -5.47
C TYR A 96 -7.71 -3.14 -5.00
N GLN A 97 -8.16 -3.13 -3.75
CA GLN A 97 -8.77 -1.93 -3.16
C GLN A 97 -8.64 -1.90 -1.65
N VAL A 98 -8.65 -0.69 -1.07
CA VAL A 98 -8.78 -0.52 0.38
C VAL A 98 -10.27 -0.45 0.70
N ILE A 99 -10.75 -1.41 1.48
CA ILE A 99 -12.11 -1.42 2.02
C ILE A 99 -12.08 -1.02 3.49
N THR A 100 -13.18 -0.40 3.95
CA THR A 100 -13.38 -0.10 5.37
C THR A 100 -14.50 -0.98 5.88
N LEU A 101 -14.22 -1.76 6.91
CA LEU A 101 -15.17 -2.62 7.60
C LEU A 101 -15.23 -2.17 9.04
N GLY A 102 -16.36 -1.63 9.48
CA GLY A 102 -16.50 -1.13 10.85
C GLY A 102 -15.40 -0.12 11.18
N SER A 103 -14.54 -0.46 12.15
CA SER A 103 -13.41 0.37 12.58
C SER A 103 -12.08 0.03 11.88
N ARG A 104 -12.02 -1.05 11.09
CA ARG A 104 -10.78 -1.55 10.47
C ARG A 104 -10.73 -1.24 8.97
N LYS A 105 -9.56 -0.82 8.48
CA LYS A 105 -9.25 -0.77 7.05
C LYS A 105 -8.57 -2.06 6.65
N MET A 106 -8.96 -2.60 5.50
CA MET A 106 -8.43 -3.85 4.98
C MET A 106 -8.12 -3.71 3.50
N VAL A 107 -7.18 -4.53 3.02
CA VAL A 107 -6.83 -4.61 1.60
C VAL A 107 -7.53 -5.81 1.01
N GLN A 108 -8.36 -5.56 0.01
CA GLN A 108 -8.92 -6.57 -0.86
C GLN A 108 -8.00 -6.74 -2.06
N SER A 109 -7.72 -7.98 -2.44
CA SER A 109 -6.82 -8.35 -3.55
C SER A 109 -7.46 -9.32 -4.54
N ALA A 110 -8.79 -9.43 -4.51
CA ALA A 110 -9.56 -10.25 -5.43
C ALA A 110 -10.81 -9.48 -5.89
N PRO A 111 -11.18 -9.56 -7.19
CA PRO A 111 -12.32 -8.85 -7.76
C PRO A 111 -13.60 -9.55 -7.30
N ARG A 112 -14.07 -9.18 -6.12
CA ARG A 112 -15.28 -9.75 -5.54
C ARG A 112 -16.15 -8.62 -5.00
N GLU A 113 -17.40 -8.61 -5.45
CA GLU A 113 -18.40 -7.75 -4.86
C GLU A 113 -18.82 -8.36 -3.53
N MET A 114 -18.55 -7.64 -2.45
CA MET A 114 -19.08 -7.98 -1.15
C MET A 114 -20.40 -7.25 -0.98
N ASN A 115 -21.48 -8.00 -0.80
CA ASN A 115 -22.76 -7.39 -0.52
C ASN A 115 -22.81 -6.86 0.93
N LYS A 116 -23.87 -6.12 1.25
CA LYS A 116 -24.05 -5.53 2.60
C LYS A 116 -24.09 -6.60 3.70
N ASP A 117 -24.60 -7.79 3.38
CA ASP A 117 -24.78 -8.84 4.37
C ASP A 117 -23.45 -9.45 4.78
N GLN A 118 -22.63 -9.83 3.81
CA GLN A 118 -21.27 -10.31 4.03
C GLN A 118 -20.42 -9.26 4.74
N THR A 119 -20.56 -7.98 4.36
CA THR A 119 -19.89 -6.87 5.04
C THR A 119 -20.28 -6.81 6.52
N ASN A 120 -21.58 -6.91 6.84
CA ASN A 120 -22.05 -6.90 8.22
C ASN A 120 -21.52 -8.08 9.03
N LEU A 121 -21.44 -9.27 8.44
CA LEU A 121 -20.90 -10.46 9.10
C LEU A 121 -19.40 -10.31 9.40
N LEU A 122 -18.62 -9.73 8.47
CA LEU A 122 -17.22 -9.41 8.74
C LEU A 122 -17.09 -8.37 9.86
N VAL A 123 -17.91 -7.32 9.86
CA VAL A 123 -17.93 -6.33 10.95
C VAL A 123 -18.29 -6.98 12.28
N LEU A 124 -19.25 -7.92 12.30
CA LEU A 124 -19.63 -8.65 13.50
C LEU A 124 -18.48 -9.49 14.08
N ALA A 125 -17.66 -10.10 13.24
CA ALA A 125 -16.51 -10.88 13.67
C ALA A 125 -15.34 -10.04 14.19
N GLN A 126 -15.37 -8.70 14.11
CA GLN A 126 -14.23 -7.87 14.54
C GLN A 126 -13.92 -7.98 16.03
N ASP A 127 -14.93 -8.25 16.86
CA ASP A 127 -14.78 -8.28 18.31
C ASP A 127 -14.03 -9.54 18.77
N ASN A 128 -14.31 -10.70 18.16
CA ASN A 128 -13.82 -12.00 18.62
C ASN A 128 -13.00 -12.78 17.57
N GLY A 129 -12.89 -12.28 16.34
CA GLY A 129 -12.32 -13.01 15.19
C GLY A 129 -13.31 -13.96 14.49
N TYR A 130 -14.44 -14.27 15.13
CA TYR A 130 -15.49 -15.13 14.61
C TYR A 130 -16.89 -14.61 14.92
N PHE A 131 -17.90 -15.20 14.28
CA PHE A 131 -19.30 -15.04 14.64
C PHE A 131 -20.02 -16.40 14.66
N THR A 132 -21.20 -16.47 15.26
CA THR A 132 -22.06 -17.67 15.24
C THR A 132 -23.42 -17.32 14.65
N VAL A 133 -24.14 -18.31 14.11
CA VAL A 133 -25.51 -18.10 13.56
C VAL A 133 -26.40 -17.43 14.61
N ARG A 134 -26.36 -17.93 15.85
CA ARG A 134 -27.11 -17.37 16.97
C ARG A 134 -26.82 -15.87 17.19
N LEU A 135 -25.55 -15.47 17.14
CA LEU A 135 -25.17 -14.06 17.30
C LEU A 135 -25.73 -13.18 16.16
N VAL A 136 -25.76 -13.71 14.94
CA VAL A 136 -26.32 -13.01 13.77
C VAL A 136 -27.83 -12.83 13.91
N GLU A 137 -28.54 -13.88 14.33
CA GLU A 137 -29.98 -13.86 14.60
C GLU A 137 -30.32 -12.86 15.71
N GLU A 138 -29.59 -12.89 16.82
CA GLU A 138 -29.80 -11.99 17.96
C GLU A 138 -29.52 -10.52 17.58
N LYS A 139 -28.44 -10.24 16.86
CA LYS A 139 -28.02 -8.86 16.53
C LYS A 139 -28.80 -8.24 15.38
N TYR A 140 -29.04 -9.00 14.31
CA TYR A 140 -29.61 -8.47 13.07
C TYR A 140 -31.04 -8.95 12.78
N ARG A 141 -31.56 -9.92 13.55
CA ARG A 141 -32.88 -10.53 13.34
C ARG A 141 -33.07 -11.07 11.93
N TRP A 142 -32.00 -11.60 11.35
CA TRP A 142 -32.07 -12.25 10.04
C TRP A 142 -32.72 -13.62 10.16
N ASN A 143 -33.40 -14.05 9.10
CA ASN A 143 -33.91 -15.41 9.01
C ASN A 143 -32.79 -16.39 8.66
N HIS A 144 -33.04 -17.67 8.90
CA HIS A 144 -32.05 -18.73 8.70
C HIS A 144 -31.57 -18.80 7.25
N ASP A 145 -32.47 -18.71 6.27
CA ASP A 145 -32.12 -18.79 4.85
C ASP A 145 -31.15 -17.68 4.41
N ARG A 146 -31.37 -16.44 4.86
CA ARG A 146 -30.47 -15.31 4.55
C ARG A 146 -29.09 -15.50 5.15
N ILE A 147 -29.03 -16.02 6.37
CA ILE A 147 -27.77 -16.31 7.06
C ILE A 147 -27.05 -17.42 6.30
N GLN A 148 -27.73 -18.52 5.98
CA GLN A 148 -27.15 -19.65 5.27
C GLN A 148 -26.64 -19.26 3.88
N ASN A 149 -27.43 -18.52 3.10
CA ASN A 149 -27.01 -18.01 1.80
C ASN A 149 -25.75 -17.12 1.88
N SER A 150 -25.63 -16.30 2.94
CA SER A 150 -24.45 -15.47 3.17
C SER A 150 -23.24 -16.32 3.59
N LEU A 151 -23.45 -17.29 4.47
CA LEU A 151 -22.43 -18.23 4.96
C LEU A 151 -21.88 -19.09 3.83
N ASP A 152 -22.73 -19.70 3.02
CA ASP A 152 -22.32 -20.55 1.89
C ASP A 152 -21.44 -19.77 0.92
N ALA A 153 -21.81 -18.52 0.64
CA ALA A 153 -20.99 -17.64 -0.19
C ALA A 153 -19.65 -17.31 0.47
N MET A 154 -19.62 -16.98 1.75
CA MET A 154 -18.38 -16.64 2.45
C MET A 154 -17.44 -17.85 2.61
N LEU A 155 -17.99 -19.05 2.85
CA LEU A 155 -17.23 -20.30 2.95
C LEU A 155 -16.63 -20.68 1.60
N ARG A 156 -17.45 -20.68 0.53
CA ARG A 156 -16.99 -20.99 -0.83
C ARG A 156 -15.88 -20.04 -1.27
N ASP A 157 -15.99 -18.77 -0.92
CA ASP A 157 -15.04 -17.74 -1.33
C ASP A 157 -13.86 -17.61 -0.36
N GLY A 158 -13.76 -18.50 0.64
CA GLY A 158 -12.62 -18.60 1.58
C GLY A 158 -12.51 -17.43 2.56
N LEU A 159 -13.56 -16.62 2.70
CA LEU A 159 -13.58 -15.49 3.64
C LEU A 159 -13.75 -15.92 5.10
N VAL A 160 -14.43 -17.05 5.31
CA VAL A 160 -14.66 -17.61 6.64
C VAL A 160 -14.32 -19.09 6.66
N TRP A 161 -13.87 -19.58 7.81
CA TRP A 161 -13.66 -20.99 8.08
C TRP A 161 -14.67 -21.46 9.13
N LEU A 162 -15.22 -22.66 8.94
CA LEU A 162 -16.07 -23.29 9.92
C LEU A 162 -15.20 -24.00 10.96
N ASP A 163 -15.45 -23.70 12.23
CA ASP A 163 -15.03 -24.50 13.36
C ASP A 163 -16.26 -25.15 13.99
N ASP A 164 -16.31 -26.49 13.87
CA ASP A 164 -17.38 -27.34 14.36
C ASP A 164 -16.99 -28.13 15.62
N GLN A 165 -15.81 -27.88 16.19
CA GLN A 165 -15.31 -28.56 17.38
C GLN A 165 -16.02 -28.08 18.66
N ILE A 166 -16.67 -26.90 18.60
CA ILE A 166 -17.40 -26.27 19.71
C ILE A 166 -18.83 -25.94 19.29
N ARG A 167 -19.77 -26.00 20.24
CA ARG A 167 -21.16 -25.55 20.05
C ARG A 167 -21.44 -24.24 20.81
N PRO A 168 -22.12 -23.27 20.19
CA PRO A 168 -22.54 -23.25 18.79
C PRO A 168 -21.34 -23.13 17.83
N ASN A 169 -21.51 -23.64 16.59
CA ASN A 169 -20.48 -23.57 15.55
C ASN A 169 -20.00 -22.13 15.35
N GLN A 170 -18.70 -22.00 15.12
CA GLN A 170 -18.03 -20.72 14.97
C GLN A 170 -17.56 -20.54 13.53
N TYR A 171 -17.80 -19.35 12.97
CA TYR A 171 -17.37 -18.98 11.63
C TYR A 171 -16.27 -17.93 11.77
N TRP A 172 -15.03 -18.38 11.62
CA TRP A 172 -13.82 -17.60 11.84
C TRP A 172 -13.42 -16.82 10.60
N VAL A 173 -12.97 -15.57 10.77
CA VAL A 173 -12.47 -14.72 9.67
C VAL A 173 -10.94 -14.76 9.68
N PRO A 174 -10.27 -15.46 8.75
CA PRO A 174 -8.82 -15.65 8.80
C PRO A 174 -8.02 -14.35 8.81
N ALA A 175 -8.54 -13.33 8.14
CA ALA A 175 -7.92 -12.01 8.06
C ALA A 175 -7.82 -11.28 9.42
N TYR A 176 -8.47 -11.76 10.47
CA TYR A 176 -8.39 -11.20 11.82
C TYR A 176 -7.33 -11.87 12.70
N PHE A 177 -6.70 -12.97 12.28
CA PHE A 177 -5.66 -13.65 13.06
C PHE A 177 -4.26 -13.01 12.96
N PHE A 178 -4.01 -12.23 11.92
CA PHE A 178 -2.69 -11.68 11.62
C PHE A 178 -2.46 -10.26 12.14
N SER A 179 -3.18 -9.83 13.18
CA SER A 179 -2.99 -8.51 13.82
C SER A 179 -2.25 -8.59 15.13
#